data_AF-A0A8I0KI35-F1
#
_entry.id   AF-A0A8I0KI35-F1
#
_cell.length_a   1.000
_cell.length_b   1.000
_cell.length_c   1.000
_cell.angle_alpha   90.00
_cell.angle_beta   90.00
_cell.angle_gamma   90.00
#
_symmetry.space_group_name_H-M   'P 1'
#
loop_
_entity.id
_entity.type
_entity.pdbx_description
1 polymer ?
#
loop_
_entity_poly.entity_id
_entity_poly.type
_entity_poly.pdbx_seq_one_letter_code
_entity_poly.pdbx_strand_id
1 'polypeptide(L)'
;MPQRTLPPTADAEETPRLHWAALVFTIATMLSAAVVGLTASDHFTRLTMAASVMGCIALWQTLRDPVVMVGLTVVILGAVLGWGLNFYDRIWWYDDFAHFTFSLVSTMGIARLLLHKYRAESAALLLVALWLSWLGIGSLWEIGEWTSDQLQATHHSRGYADTMADMMLNSAGSAIGIWIYWIWLRTPADRATVLPPADSAR
;
A
#
# COMPACT_ATOMS: atom_id res chain seq x y z
N MET A 1 4.68 -34.53 -31.70
CA MET A 1 3.88 -34.48 -30.47
C MET A 1 2.67 -33.59 -30.72
N PRO A 2 1.43 -34.05 -30.50
CA PRO A 2 0.26 -33.17 -30.61
C PRO A 2 0.30 -32.13 -29.49
N GLN A 3 0.20 -30.84 -29.84
CA GLN A 3 0.04 -29.76 -28.87
C GLN A 3 -1.27 -30.00 -28.11
N ARG A 4 -1.14 -30.29 -26.80
CA ARG A 4 -2.27 -30.33 -25.89
C ARG A 4 -2.76 -28.90 -25.73
N THR A 5 -3.82 -28.54 -26.46
CA THR A 5 -4.53 -27.29 -26.23
C THR A 5 -5.10 -27.34 -24.82
N LEU A 6 -4.58 -26.49 -23.94
CA LEU A 6 -5.19 -26.27 -22.63
C LEU A 6 -6.59 -25.69 -22.86
N PRO A 7 -7.61 -26.14 -22.09
CA PRO A 7 -8.91 -25.49 -22.15
C PRO A 7 -8.76 -24.00 -21.81
N PRO A 8 -9.57 -23.10 -22.42
CA PRO A 8 -9.54 -21.70 -22.05
C PRO A 8 -9.81 -21.61 -20.54
N THR A 9 -8.85 -21.07 -19.80
CA THR A 9 -8.99 -20.93 -18.36
C THR A 9 -10.07 -19.88 -18.09
N ALA A 10 -10.89 -20.13 -17.06
CA ALA A 10 -11.91 -19.19 -16.57
C ALA A 10 -11.33 -17.79 -16.27
N ASP A 11 -10.01 -17.70 -16.13
CA ASP A 11 -9.22 -16.48 -15.88
C ASP A 11 -9.36 -15.39 -16.96
N ALA A 12 -9.74 -15.75 -18.20
CA ALA A 12 -9.82 -14.78 -19.30
C ALA A 12 -11.06 -13.85 -19.20
N GLU A 13 -12.15 -14.29 -18.57
CA GLU A 13 -13.36 -13.46 -18.35
C GLU A 13 -13.37 -12.75 -17.00
N GLU A 14 -12.66 -13.25 -15.99
CA GLU A 14 -12.55 -12.60 -14.68
C GLU A 14 -11.64 -11.35 -14.72
N THR A 15 -10.61 -11.38 -15.58
CA THR A 15 -9.62 -10.29 -15.66
C THR A 15 -10.20 -8.94 -16.10
N PRO A 16 -11.08 -8.82 -17.13
CA PRO A 16 -11.68 -7.55 -17.49
C PRO A 16 -12.62 -6.99 -16.41
N ARG A 17 -13.41 -7.85 -15.75
CA ARG A 17 -14.35 -7.43 -14.71
C ARG A 17 -13.61 -6.86 -13.49
N LEU A 18 -12.54 -7.53 -13.07
CA LEU A 18 -11.70 -7.06 -11.97
C LEU A 18 -11.01 -5.73 -12.30
N HIS A 19 -10.58 -5.52 -13.55
CA HIS A 19 -9.99 -4.26 -14.01
C HIS A 19 -11.00 -3.11 -13.96
N TRP A 20 -12.23 -3.34 -14.42
CA TRP A 20 -13.30 -2.33 -14.34
C TRP A 20 -13.68 -2.01 -12.90
N ALA A 21 -13.77 -3.02 -12.03
CA ALA A 21 -14.03 -2.81 -10.61
C ALA A 21 -12.92 -1.97 -9.95
N ALA A 22 -11.65 -2.30 -10.23
CA ALA A 22 -10.51 -1.53 -9.75
C ALA A 22 -10.55 -0.08 -10.26
N LEU A 23 -10.86 0.12 -11.54
CA LEU A 23 -11.00 1.47 -12.13
C LEU A 23 -12.07 2.30 -11.42
N VAL A 24 -13.27 1.75 -11.28
CA VAL A 24 -14.40 2.44 -10.64
C VAL A 24 -14.05 2.78 -9.19
N PHE A 25 -13.45 1.83 -8.47
CA PHE A 25 -12.99 2.05 -7.09
C PHE A 25 -11.93 3.15 -7.01
N THR A 26 -10.92 3.13 -7.88
CA THR A 26 -9.88 4.17 -7.93
C THR A 26 -10.44 5.55 -8.28
N ILE A 27 -11.37 5.63 -9.24
CA ILE A 27 -12.04 6.90 -9.58
C ILE A 27 -12.84 7.42 -8.38
N ALA A 28 -13.63 6.57 -7.72
CA ALA A 28 -14.44 6.98 -6.57
C ALA A 28 -13.56 7.49 -5.41
N THR A 29 -12.49 6.79 -5.10
CA THR A 29 -11.52 7.19 -4.07
C THR A 29 -10.81 8.50 -4.45
N MET A 30 -10.41 8.65 -5.72
CA MET A 30 -9.77 9.86 -6.22
C MET A 30 -10.70 11.09 -6.14
N LEU A 31 -11.97 10.94 -6.53
CA LEU A 31 -12.96 12.01 -6.41
C LEU A 31 -13.20 12.37 -4.93
N SER A 32 -13.26 11.38 -4.06
CA SER A 32 -13.42 11.60 -2.61
C SER A 32 -12.22 12.34 -2.03
N ALA A 33 -10.99 11.95 -2.40
CA ALA A 33 -9.78 12.67 -2.01
C ALA A 33 -9.79 14.12 -2.50
N ALA A 34 -10.19 14.36 -3.76
CA ALA A 34 -10.32 15.71 -4.29
C ALA A 34 -11.33 16.55 -3.49
N VAL A 35 -12.48 15.99 -3.14
CA VAL A 35 -13.48 16.68 -2.30
C VAL A 35 -12.90 17.01 -0.93
N VAL A 36 -12.34 16.03 -0.22
CA VAL A 36 -11.74 16.23 1.11
C VAL A 36 -10.66 17.31 1.04
N GLY A 37 -9.76 17.22 0.06
CA GLY A 37 -8.68 18.19 -0.14
C GLY A 37 -9.20 19.61 -0.41
N LEU A 38 -10.21 19.78 -1.27
CA LEU A 38 -10.78 21.09 -1.56
C LEU A 38 -11.53 21.71 -0.36
N THR A 39 -12.05 20.86 0.53
CA THR A 39 -12.78 21.30 1.74
C THR A 39 -11.93 21.43 2.99
N ALA A 40 -10.70 20.90 3.00
CA ALA A 40 -9.84 20.87 4.17
C ALA A 40 -9.40 22.28 4.61
N SER A 41 -9.28 22.49 5.92
CA SER A 41 -8.89 23.79 6.51
C SER A 41 -7.38 23.99 6.58
N ASP A 42 -6.59 22.92 6.59
CA ASP A 42 -5.12 22.96 6.73
C ASP A 42 -4.39 22.54 5.44
N HIS A 43 -3.13 22.97 5.29
CA HIS A 43 -2.35 22.66 4.09
C HIS A 43 -1.84 21.23 4.08
N PHE A 44 -1.59 20.62 5.24
CA PHE A 44 -1.11 19.24 5.32
C PHE A 44 -2.13 18.28 4.70
N THR A 45 -3.39 18.35 5.12
CA THR A 45 -4.50 17.59 4.53
C THR A 45 -4.65 17.89 3.04
N ARG A 46 -4.62 19.17 2.62
CA ARG A 46 -4.73 19.58 1.20
C ARG A 46 -3.65 18.95 0.34
N LEU A 47 -2.39 19.03 0.78
CA LEU A 47 -1.24 18.51 0.06
C LEU A 47 -1.30 16.99 0.00
N THR A 48 -1.67 16.32 1.08
CA THR A 48 -1.80 14.86 1.11
C THR A 48 -2.92 14.38 0.19
N MET A 49 -4.08 15.05 0.17
CA MET A 49 -5.17 14.72 -0.74
C MET A 49 -4.80 14.99 -2.21
N ALA A 50 -4.12 16.10 -2.51
CA ALA A 50 -3.63 16.38 -3.85
C ALA A 50 -2.59 15.34 -4.32
N ALA A 51 -1.64 14.97 -3.46
CA ALA A 51 -0.67 13.92 -3.71
C ALA A 51 -1.36 12.56 -3.92
N SER A 52 -2.43 12.27 -3.18
CA SER A 52 -3.24 11.06 -3.34
C SER A 52 -3.93 11.00 -4.71
N VAL A 53 -4.49 12.11 -5.18
CA VAL A 53 -5.09 12.20 -6.53
C VAL A 53 -4.03 11.96 -7.61
N MET A 54 -2.88 12.64 -7.51
CA MET A 54 -1.75 12.44 -8.42
C MET A 54 -1.25 10.99 -8.37
N GLY A 55 -1.18 10.42 -7.17
CA GLY A 55 -0.82 9.02 -6.92
C GLY A 55 -1.75 8.06 -7.63
N CYS A 56 -3.08 8.20 -7.47
CA CYS A 56 -4.07 7.39 -8.19
C CYS A 56 -3.87 7.44 -9.71
N ILE A 57 -3.64 8.64 -10.27
CA ILE A 57 -3.40 8.82 -11.71
C ILE A 57 -2.11 8.11 -12.14
N ALA A 58 -1.01 8.35 -11.42
CA ALA A 58 0.29 7.75 -11.72
C ALA A 58 0.26 6.22 -11.60
N LEU A 59 -0.36 5.71 -10.54
CA LEU A 59 -0.59 4.29 -10.32
C LEU A 59 -1.37 3.70 -11.51
N TRP A 60 -2.51 4.28 -11.88
CA TRP A 60 -3.32 3.81 -13.00
C TRP A 60 -2.58 3.80 -14.34
N GLN A 61 -1.72 4.79 -14.57
CA GLN A 61 -0.91 4.88 -15.79
C GLN A 61 0.22 3.83 -15.84
N THR A 62 0.73 3.40 -14.68
CA THR A 62 1.95 2.60 -14.57
C THR A 62 1.70 1.12 -14.28
N LEU A 63 0.79 0.79 -13.35
CA LEU A 63 0.56 -0.60 -12.99
C LEU A 63 -0.64 -1.18 -13.74
N ARG A 64 -0.50 -2.43 -14.14
CA ARG A 64 -1.54 -3.20 -14.83
C ARG A 64 -2.17 -4.26 -13.94
N ASP A 65 -1.62 -4.51 -12.75
CA ASP A 65 -2.17 -5.47 -11.80
C ASP A 65 -3.31 -4.83 -11.01
N PRO A 66 -4.57 -5.28 -11.20
CA PRO A 66 -5.73 -4.69 -10.56
C PRO A 66 -5.79 -4.96 -9.05
N VAL A 67 -5.17 -6.05 -8.57
CA VAL A 67 -5.12 -6.37 -7.14
C VAL A 67 -4.20 -5.38 -6.43
N VAL A 68 -3.04 -5.08 -7.04
CA VAL A 68 -2.13 -4.06 -6.50
C VAL A 68 -2.74 -2.67 -6.58
N MET A 69 -3.44 -2.33 -7.68
CA MET A 69 -4.20 -1.07 -7.80
C MET A 69 -5.17 -0.90 -6.63
N VAL A 70 -6.01 -1.90 -6.38
CA VAL A 70 -7.00 -1.85 -5.30
C VAL A 70 -6.31 -1.72 -3.94
N GLY A 71 -5.28 -2.52 -3.67
CA GLY A 71 -4.54 -2.45 -2.41
C GLY A 71 -3.97 -1.06 -2.12
N LEU A 72 -3.27 -0.47 -3.08
CA LEU A 72 -2.70 0.88 -2.90
C LEU A 72 -3.79 1.97 -2.85
N THR A 73 -4.90 1.78 -3.56
CA THR A 73 -6.05 2.69 -3.49
C THR A 73 -6.76 2.60 -2.12
N VAL A 74 -6.80 1.43 -1.48
CA VAL A 74 -7.37 1.25 -0.13
C VAL A 74 -6.59 2.07 0.91
N VAL A 75 -5.28 2.19 0.77
CA VAL A 75 -4.45 3.05 1.64
C VAL A 75 -4.89 4.51 1.52
N ILE A 76 -5.08 4.99 0.29
CA ILE A 76 -5.59 6.35 0.03
C ILE A 76 -7.01 6.51 0.60
N LEU A 77 -7.87 5.52 0.41
CA LEU A 77 -9.23 5.55 0.98
C LEU A 77 -9.19 5.67 2.50
N GLY A 78 -8.25 4.99 3.19
CA GLY A 78 -8.06 5.14 4.62
C GLY A 78 -7.78 6.58 5.05
N ALA A 79 -6.89 7.29 4.34
CA ALA A 79 -6.63 8.71 4.62
C ALA A 79 -7.86 9.59 4.33
N VAL A 80 -8.58 9.30 3.24
CA VAL A 80 -9.84 9.99 2.88
C VAL A 80 -10.90 9.82 3.96
N LEU A 81 -11.08 8.61 4.50
CA LEU A 81 -12.03 8.35 5.59
C LEU A 81 -11.56 9.02 6.89
N GLY A 82 -10.25 9.00 7.14
CA GLY A 82 -9.59 9.66 8.26
C GLY A 82 -9.99 11.12 8.40
N TRP A 83 -9.71 11.92 7.37
CA TRP A 83 -10.04 13.35 7.39
C TRP A 83 -11.46 13.66 6.93
N GLY A 84 -11.95 13.01 5.88
CA GLY A 84 -13.25 13.31 5.29
C GLY A 84 -14.45 12.98 6.19
N LEU A 85 -14.35 11.92 7.00
CA LEU A 85 -15.38 11.53 7.97
C LEU A 85 -14.97 11.78 9.43
N ASN A 86 -13.81 12.41 9.62
CA ASN A 86 -13.22 12.73 10.91
C ASN A 86 -12.95 11.48 11.78
N PHE A 87 -12.54 10.38 11.17
CA PHE A 87 -12.26 9.13 11.89
C PHE A 87 -11.05 9.23 12.82
N TYR A 88 -10.04 10.03 12.47
CA TYR A 88 -8.88 10.28 13.34
C TYR A 88 -9.29 10.79 14.73
N ASP A 89 -10.31 11.66 14.81
CA ASP A 89 -10.79 12.17 16.10
C ASP A 89 -11.91 11.32 16.71
N ARG A 90 -12.72 10.65 15.88
CA ARG A 90 -13.95 9.96 16.34
C ARG A 90 -13.72 8.52 16.78
N ILE A 91 -12.68 7.88 16.26
CA ILE A 91 -12.41 6.46 16.48
C ILE A 91 -11.00 6.36 17.05
N TRP A 92 -10.91 6.10 18.36
CA TRP A 92 -9.67 6.18 19.13
C TRP A 92 -8.54 5.26 18.65
N TRP A 93 -8.85 4.16 17.94
CA TRP A 93 -7.86 3.20 17.42
C TRP A 93 -7.59 3.38 15.92
N TYR A 94 -8.25 4.34 15.26
CA TYR A 94 -8.22 4.45 13.80
C TYR A 94 -6.84 4.75 13.26
N ASP A 95 -6.09 5.57 13.98
CA ASP A 95 -4.74 5.98 13.62
C ASP A 95 -3.76 4.83 13.65
N ASP A 96 -3.71 4.13 14.78
CA ASP A 96 -2.96 2.89 14.94
C ASP A 96 -3.28 1.88 13.84
N PHE A 97 -4.57 1.73 13.54
CA PHE A 97 -5.04 0.84 12.49
C PHE A 97 -4.60 1.30 11.09
N ALA A 98 -4.61 2.60 10.82
CA ALA A 98 -4.15 3.17 9.56
C ALA A 98 -2.64 2.91 9.38
N HIS A 99 -1.81 3.26 10.36
CA HIS A 99 -0.36 3.03 10.31
C HIS A 99 0.01 1.56 10.10
N PHE A 100 -0.66 0.66 10.83
CA PHE A 100 -0.47 -0.77 10.63
C PHE A 100 -0.91 -1.23 9.23
N THR A 101 -2.11 -0.84 8.81
CA THR A 101 -2.72 -1.34 7.57
C THR A 101 -2.05 -0.78 6.32
N PHE A 102 -1.61 0.47 6.35
CA PHE A 102 -0.97 1.13 5.22
C PHE A 102 0.34 0.46 4.86
N SER A 103 1.18 0.21 5.87
CA SER A 103 2.43 -0.53 5.70
C SER A 103 2.20 -1.98 5.29
N LEU A 104 1.23 -2.65 5.91
CA LEU A 104 0.85 -4.03 5.60
C LEU A 104 0.47 -4.21 4.11
N VAL A 105 -0.52 -3.45 3.65
CA VAL A 105 -1.11 -3.60 2.30
C VAL A 105 -0.11 -3.16 1.24
N SER A 106 0.57 -2.04 1.45
CA SER A 106 1.53 -1.52 0.48
C SER A 106 2.75 -2.43 0.33
N THR A 107 3.26 -2.99 1.43
CA THR A 107 4.39 -3.93 1.36
C THR A 107 4.03 -5.19 0.59
N MET A 108 2.83 -5.74 0.80
CA MET A 108 2.35 -6.87 -0.02
C MET A 108 2.21 -6.48 -1.50
N GLY A 109 1.67 -5.29 -1.78
CA GLY A 109 1.53 -4.79 -3.15
C GLY A 109 2.87 -4.61 -3.86
N ILE A 110 3.85 -4.01 -3.20
CA ILE A 110 5.19 -3.79 -3.77
C ILE A 110 5.94 -5.11 -3.92
N ALA A 111 5.85 -6.01 -2.95
CA ALA A 111 6.42 -7.35 -3.06
C ALA A 111 5.87 -8.09 -4.30
N ARG A 112 4.55 -7.99 -4.54
CA ARG A 112 3.91 -8.55 -5.74
C ARG A 112 4.47 -8.03 -7.06
N LEU A 113 4.77 -6.74 -7.12
CA LEU A 113 5.29 -6.11 -8.33
C LEU A 113 6.78 -6.37 -8.59
N LEU A 114 7.56 -6.58 -7.52
CA LEU A 114 9.01 -6.53 -7.62
C LEU A 114 9.71 -7.84 -7.32
N LEU A 115 9.15 -8.70 -6.45
CA LEU A 115 9.88 -9.85 -5.91
C LEU A 115 10.39 -10.80 -7.02
N HIS A 116 9.54 -11.12 -8.00
CA HIS A 116 9.89 -11.98 -9.13
C HIS A 116 11.07 -11.46 -9.98
N LYS A 117 11.43 -10.16 -9.89
CA LYS A 117 12.54 -9.56 -10.65
C LYS A 117 13.91 -9.85 -10.04
N TYR A 118 13.95 -10.39 -8.83
CA TYR A 118 15.17 -10.64 -8.09
C TYR A 118 15.42 -12.15 -7.92
N ARG A 119 16.70 -12.53 -7.84
CA ARG A 119 17.12 -13.88 -7.43
C ARG A 119 16.98 -14.03 -5.91
N ALA A 120 16.97 -15.27 -5.42
CA ALA A 120 16.76 -15.61 -4.01
C ALA A 120 17.49 -14.70 -2.99
N GLU A 121 18.81 -14.53 -3.15
CA GLU A 121 19.64 -13.72 -2.25
C GLU A 121 19.24 -12.24 -2.27
N SER A 122 19.03 -11.68 -3.47
CA SER A 122 18.62 -10.29 -3.64
C SER A 122 17.16 -10.05 -3.24
N ALA A 123 16.31 -11.07 -3.31
CA ALA A 123 14.92 -11.01 -2.88
C ALA A 123 14.82 -10.82 -1.35
N ALA A 124 15.68 -11.48 -0.57
CA ALA A 124 15.75 -11.24 0.87
C ALA A 124 16.16 -9.80 1.19
N LEU A 125 17.14 -9.25 0.49
CA LEU A 125 17.56 -7.85 0.64
C LEU A 125 16.44 -6.88 0.27
N LEU A 126 15.67 -7.15 -0.80
CA LEU A 126 14.50 -6.35 -1.15
C LEU A 126 13.49 -6.33 -0.01
N LEU A 127 13.15 -7.47 0.59
CA LEU A 127 12.17 -7.53 1.68
C LEU A 127 12.64 -6.76 2.91
N VAL A 128 13.93 -6.86 3.27
CA VAL A 128 14.51 -6.04 4.35
C VAL A 128 14.47 -4.55 4.00
N ALA A 129 14.80 -4.18 2.75
CA ALA A 129 14.73 -2.79 2.30
C ALA A 129 13.30 -2.25 2.33
N LEU A 130 12.30 -3.05 1.95
CA LEU A 130 10.88 -2.67 2.05
C LEU A 130 10.47 -2.45 3.50
N TRP A 131 10.86 -3.34 4.42
CA TRP A 131 10.60 -3.17 5.84
C TRP A 131 11.21 -1.88 6.41
N LEU A 132 12.50 -1.63 6.13
CA LEU A 132 13.17 -0.41 6.57
C LEU A 132 12.60 0.85 5.91
N SER A 133 12.11 0.75 4.67
CA SER A 133 11.48 1.89 4.00
C SER A 133 10.22 2.35 4.71
N TRP A 134 9.46 1.44 5.35
CA TRP A 134 8.27 1.81 6.12
C TRP A 134 8.57 2.49 7.44
N LEU A 135 9.71 2.18 8.07
CA LEU A 135 10.22 2.99 9.17
C LEU A 135 10.51 4.42 8.70
N GLY A 136 11.16 4.57 7.54
CA GLY A 136 11.45 5.89 6.96
C GLY A 136 10.20 6.67 6.54
N ILE A 137 9.25 6.02 5.88
CA ILE A 137 7.97 6.62 5.48
C ILE A 137 7.17 7.04 6.72
N GLY A 138 7.09 6.18 7.74
CA GLY A 138 6.47 6.51 9.03
C GLY A 138 7.11 7.74 9.66
N SER A 139 8.45 7.78 9.78
CA SER A 139 9.13 8.97 10.31
C SER A 139 8.85 10.25 9.51
N LEU A 140 8.79 10.16 8.19
CA LEU A 140 8.47 11.33 7.35
C LEU A 140 7.02 11.81 7.57
N TRP A 141 6.09 10.89 7.82
CA TRP A 141 4.71 11.21 8.16
C TRP A 141 4.63 11.98 9.48
N GLU A 142 5.25 11.45 10.54
CA GLU A 142 5.31 12.08 11.87
C GLU A 142 5.95 13.47 11.84
N ILE A 143 7.03 13.62 11.06
CA ILE A 143 7.64 14.93 10.84
C ILE A 143 6.66 15.88 10.13
N GLY A 144 5.88 15.37 9.18
CA GLY A 144 4.86 16.12 8.47
C GLY A 144 3.75 16.63 9.39
N GLU A 145 3.22 15.77 10.26
CA GLU A 145 2.21 16.13 11.25
C GLU A 145 2.73 17.18 12.24
N TRP A 146 3.90 16.92 12.82
CA TRP A 146 4.55 17.88 13.71
C TRP A 146 4.78 19.22 13.00
N THR A 147 5.24 19.20 11.74
CA THR A 147 5.47 20.42 10.96
C THR A 147 4.17 21.18 10.71
N SER A 148 3.07 20.48 10.41
CA SER A 148 1.75 21.08 10.26
C SER A 148 1.32 21.79 11.55
N ASP A 149 1.54 21.15 12.70
CA ASP A 149 1.16 21.70 14.00
C ASP A 149 1.94 22.98 14.29
N GLN A 150 3.23 23.03 13.94
CA GLN A 150 4.04 24.25 14.10
C GLN A 150 3.65 25.38 13.15
N LEU A 151 3.21 25.07 11.94
CA LEU A 151 2.92 26.09 10.92
C LEU A 151 1.47 26.59 10.96
N GLN A 152 0.52 25.75 11.35
CA GLN A 152 -0.92 26.03 11.25
C GLN A 152 -1.70 25.77 12.54
N ALA A 153 -1.02 25.41 13.64
CA ALA A 153 -1.68 24.98 14.87
C ALA A 153 -2.73 23.89 14.58
N THR A 154 -2.41 22.99 13.65
CA THR A 154 -3.11 21.71 13.59
C THR A 154 -2.84 20.93 14.87
N HIS A 155 -3.64 19.90 15.11
CA HIS A 155 -3.45 18.99 16.24
C HIS A 155 -3.27 17.56 15.72
N HIS A 156 -2.47 17.43 14.65
CA HIS A 156 -2.26 16.15 13.99
C HIS A 156 -1.32 15.28 14.84
N SER A 157 -0.23 15.84 15.36
CA SER A 157 0.69 15.10 16.24
C SER A 157 0.09 14.95 17.64
N ARG A 158 -0.05 13.72 18.14
CA ARG A 158 -0.62 13.45 19.49
C ARG A 158 0.42 13.15 20.56
N GLY A 159 1.69 13.43 20.26
CA GLY A 159 2.80 13.41 21.21
C GLY A 159 3.75 12.24 21.01
N TYR A 160 4.87 12.26 21.75
CA TYR A 160 5.98 11.32 21.51
C TYR A 160 5.61 9.84 21.63
N ALA A 161 4.75 9.47 22.57
CA ALA A 161 4.37 8.07 22.75
C ALA A 161 3.54 7.53 21.58
N ASP A 162 2.69 8.39 21.01
CA ASP A 162 1.87 8.13 19.82
C ASP A 162 2.78 7.94 18.61
N THR A 163 3.62 8.93 18.31
CA THR A 163 4.64 8.87 17.26
C THR A 163 5.51 7.60 17.31
N MET A 164 5.94 7.20 18.51
CA MET A 164 6.71 5.95 18.65
C MET A 164 5.86 4.71 18.36
N ALA A 165 4.59 4.69 18.80
CA ALA A 165 3.65 3.62 18.50
C ALA A 165 3.39 3.54 16.98
N ASP A 166 3.18 4.66 16.29
CA ASP A 166 2.94 4.72 14.85
C ASP A 166 4.13 4.18 14.07
N MET A 167 5.35 4.57 14.42
CA MET A 167 6.55 4.01 13.83
C MET A 167 6.68 2.50 14.06
N MET A 168 6.33 2.02 15.26
CA MET A 168 6.32 0.58 15.57
C MET A 168 5.24 -0.17 14.77
N LEU A 169 4.07 0.43 14.57
CA LEU A 169 2.96 -0.14 13.80
C LEU A 169 3.27 -0.17 12.30
N ASN A 170 3.90 0.87 11.75
CA ASN A 170 4.41 0.87 10.37
C ASN A 170 5.44 -0.25 10.15
N SER A 171 6.35 -0.44 11.12
CA SER A 171 7.34 -1.52 11.09
C SER A 171 6.68 -2.90 11.18
N ALA A 172 5.75 -3.08 12.12
CA ALA A 172 5.05 -4.34 12.35
C ALA A 172 4.16 -4.72 11.16
N GLY A 173 3.39 -3.77 10.62
CA GLY A 173 2.54 -3.98 9.46
C GLY A 173 3.37 -4.39 8.25
N SER A 174 4.49 -3.72 7.97
CA SER A 174 5.38 -4.14 6.89
C SER A 174 6.00 -5.52 7.12
N ALA A 175 6.45 -5.85 8.33
CA ALA A 175 7.03 -7.15 8.65
C ALA A 175 6.01 -8.29 8.50
N ILE A 176 4.79 -8.08 8.99
CA ILE A 176 3.68 -9.04 8.84
C ILE A 176 3.25 -9.14 7.38
N GLY A 177 3.26 -8.04 6.63
CA GLY A 177 2.97 -8.03 5.19
C GLY A 177 3.96 -8.87 4.40
N ILE A 178 5.26 -8.76 4.70
CA ILE A 178 6.30 -9.64 4.14
C ILE A 178 6.00 -11.10 4.48
N TRP A 179 5.69 -11.39 5.74
CA TRP A 179 5.42 -12.75 6.19
C TRP A 179 4.19 -13.36 5.49
N ILE A 180 3.06 -12.64 5.45
CA ILE A 180 1.84 -13.08 4.75
C ILE A 180 2.13 -13.28 3.27
N TYR A 181 2.81 -12.32 2.63
CA TYR A 181 3.14 -12.41 1.22
C TYR A 181 3.99 -13.64 0.93
N TRP A 182 5.04 -13.85 1.73
CA TRP A 182 5.98 -14.95 1.59
C TRP A 182 5.32 -16.32 1.77
N ILE A 183 4.45 -16.47 2.77
CA ILE A 183 3.84 -17.77 3.04
C ILE A 183 2.70 -18.05 2.07
N TRP A 184 1.85 -17.07 1.77
CA TRP A 184 0.55 -17.31 1.14
C TRP A 184 0.37 -16.68 -0.24
N LEU A 185 0.94 -15.50 -0.50
CA LEU A 185 0.57 -14.69 -1.67
C LEU A 185 1.62 -14.66 -2.80
N ARG A 186 2.74 -15.37 -2.64
CA ARG A 186 3.76 -15.51 -3.72
C ARG A 186 3.13 -16.01 -5.01
N THR A 187 3.38 -15.27 -6.08
CA THR A 187 2.93 -15.58 -7.43
C THR A 187 3.70 -16.78 -8.02
N PRO A 188 3.19 -17.41 -9.10
CA PRO A 188 3.94 -18.42 -9.83
C PRO A 188 5.31 -17.90 -10.33
N ALA A 189 5.38 -16.62 -10.71
CA ALA A 189 6.63 -15.99 -11.12
C ALA A 189 7.65 -15.89 -9.98
N ASP A 190 7.21 -15.50 -8.77
CA ASP A 190 8.09 -15.47 -7.59
C ASP A 190 8.65 -16.86 -7.28
N ARG A 191 7.83 -17.91 -7.38
CA ARG A 191 8.27 -19.29 -7.13
C ARG A 191 9.29 -19.76 -8.16
N ALA A 192 9.19 -19.30 -9.41
CA ALA A 192 10.11 -19.67 -10.48
C ALA A 192 11.47 -18.98 -10.36
N THR A 193 11.55 -17.78 -9.77
CA THR A 193 12.79 -16.98 -9.73
C THR A 193 13.48 -16.96 -8.36
N VAL A 194 12.72 -17.13 -7.28
CA VAL A 194 13.22 -17.04 -5.90
C VAL A 194 13.54 -18.42 -5.31
N LEU A 195 12.95 -19.51 -5.82
CA LEU A 195 13.30 -20.87 -5.39
C LEU A 195 14.38 -21.48 -6.29
N PRO A 196 15.30 -22.29 -5.73
CA PRO A 196 16.20 -23.07 -6.55
C PRO A 196 15.43 -24.07 -7.43
N PRO A 197 15.90 -24.40 -8.65
CA PRO A 197 15.33 -25.49 -9.44
C PRO A 197 15.34 -26.79 -8.63
N ALA A 198 14.26 -27.57 -8.72
CA ALA A 198 14.07 -28.81 -7.94
C ALA A 198 15.23 -29.83 -8.08
N ASP A 199 16.08 -29.68 -9.10
CA ASP A 199 17.22 -30.57 -9.38
C ASP A 199 18.54 -30.18 -8.68
N SER A 200 18.61 -29.07 -7.93
CA SER A 200 19.85 -28.67 -7.24
C SER A 200 20.08 -29.37 -5.89
N ALA A 201 19.32 -30.43 -5.59
CA ALA A 201 19.41 -31.21 -4.37
C ALA A 201 19.81 -32.68 -4.62
N ARG A 202 20.47 -32.98 -5.75
CA ARG A 202 21.09 -34.28 -6.03
C ARG A 202 22.58 -34.14 -6.25
#